data_AF-A0AAU9WG19-F1
#
_entry.id   AF-A0AAU9WG19-F1
#
_cell.length_a   1.000
_cell.length_b   1.000
_cell.length_c   1.000
_cell.angle_alpha   90.00
_cell.angle_beta   90.00
_cell.angle_gamma   90.00
#
_symmetry.space_group_name_H-M   'P 1'
#
loop_
_entity.id
_entity.type
_entity.pdbx_description
1 polymer ?
#
loop_
_entity_poly.entity_id
_entity_poly.type
_entity_poly.pdbx_seq_one_letter_code
_entity_poly.pdbx_strand_id
1 'polypeptide(L)'
;KNFKLLQNDSETGTIFSQLPLISFKRDKNIGNFLVRSSFQTNDQSGTFKCARTRCKTCPFIHNVEKISGPKRSIKIIDHFTCTSANVIYCITCTYCNKLYIGETGRRLGDRF
;
A
#
# COMPACT_ATOMS: atom_id res chain seq x y z
N LYS A 1 8.63 44.40 -12.36
CA LYS A 1 8.78 45.87 -12.13
C LYS A 1 10.06 46.45 -12.73
N ASN A 2 11.17 45.71 -12.83
CA ASN A 2 12.47 46.26 -13.29
C ASN A 2 12.76 46.11 -14.80
N PHE A 3 11.82 45.58 -15.60
CA PHE A 3 12.05 45.31 -17.03
C PHE A 3 12.42 46.57 -17.84
N LYS A 4 11.81 47.72 -17.51
CA LYS A 4 12.12 49.01 -18.15
C LYS A 4 13.56 49.46 -17.93
N LEU A 5 14.19 49.08 -16.81
CA LEU A 5 15.60 49.41 -16.54
C LEU A 5 16.54 48.56 -17.40
N LEU A 6 16.21 47.28 -17.58
CA LEU A 6 17.00 46.34 -18.40
C LEU A 6 16.90 46.64 -19.90
N GLN A 7 15.79 47.22 -20.35
CA GLN A 7 15.58 47.59 -21.74
C GLN A 7 16.30 48.90 -22.14
N ASN A 8 16.54 49.79 -21.18
CA ASN A 8 17.19 51.07 -21.39
C ASN A 8 18.73 50.97 -21.41
N ASP A 9 19.30 49.84 -20.98
CA ASP A 9 20.72 49.56 -21.02
C ASP A 9 21.12 49.00 -22.40
N SER A 10 22.23 49.47 -22.98
CA SER A 10 22.58 49.13 -24.36
C SER A 10 23.06 47.69 -24.54
N GLU A 11 23.60 47.06 -23.49
CA GLU A 11 24.00 45.66 -23.54
C GLU A 11 22.79 44.76 -23.28
N THR A 12 22.03 44.99 -22.20
CA THR A 12 20.93 44.08 -21.83
C THR A 12 19.63 44.31 -22.62
N GLY A 13 19.46 45.47 -23.24
CA GLY A 13 18.27 45.80 -24.03
C GLY A 13 18.12 44.97 -25.31
N THR A 14 19.23 44.52 -25.88
CA THR A 14 19.22 43.59 -27.05
C THR A 14 18.79 42.18 -26.65
N ILE A 15 19.15 41.75 -25.42
CA ILE A 15 18.88 40.42 -24.88
C ILE A 15 17.42 40.30 -24.42
N PHE A 16 16.87 41.34 -23.79
CA PHE A 16 15.52 41.37 -23.24
C PHE A 16 14.57 42.24 -24.07
N SER A 17 14.50 41.98 -25.38
CA SER A 17 13.64 42.72 -26.32
C SER A 17 12.13 42.48 -26.11
N GLN A 18 11.76 41.34 -25.50
CA GLN A 18 10.40 40.97 -25.14
C GLN A 18 10.28 40.68 -23.65
N LEU A 19 9.08 40.88 -23.08
CA LEU A 19 8.85 40.60 -21.67
C LEU A 19 9.14 39.12 -21.37
N PRO A 20 10.08 38.80 -20.46
CA PRO A 20 10.39 37.41 -20.15
C PRO A 20 9.18 36.75 -19.49
N LEU A 21 8.88 35.53 -19.91
CA LEU A 21 7.89 34.69 -19.27
C LEU A 21 8.43 34.21 -17.92
N ILE A 22 7.91 34.79 -16.84
CA ILE A 22 8.28 34.40 -15.48
C ILE A 22 7.35 33.27 -15.05
N SER A 23 7.90 32.07 -14.87
CA SER A 23 7.18 30.96 -14.25
C SER A 23 7.68 30.75 -12.82
N PHE A 24 6.75 30.60 -11.87
CA PHE A 24 7.07 30.30 -10.49
C PHE A 24 6.93 28.80 -10.27
N LYS A 25 8.05 28.12 -10.00
CA LYS A 25 8.04 26.73 -9.54
C LYS A 25 7.77 26.72 -8.04
N ARG A 26 6.82 25.90 -7.60
CA ARG A 26 6.65 25.62 -6.17
C ARG A 26 7.76 24.70 -5.69
N ASP A 27 8.32 24.99 -4.52
CA ASP A 27 9.24 24.08 -3.85
C ASP A 27 8.52 22.80 -3.42
N LYS A 28 9.28 21.70 -3.36
CA LYS A 28 8.74 20.43 -2.89
C LYS A 28 8.34 20.58 -1.41
N ASN A 29 7.05 20.44 -1.10
CA ASN A 29 6.56 20.43 0.27
C ASN A 29 6.69 19.04 0.91
N ILE A 30 6.58 18.96 2.24
CA ILE A 30 6.68 17.70 3.00
C ILE A 30 5.69 16.65 2.48
N GLY A 31 4.47 17.06 2.10
CA GLY A 31 3.44 16.19 1.54
C GLY A 31 3.89 15.52 0.24
N ASN A 32 4.60 16.22 -0.64
CA ASN A 32 5.13 15.64 -1.87
C ASN A 32 6.21 14.57 -1.62
N PHE A 33 6.94 14.68 -0.52
CA PHE A 33 7.90 13.65 -0.09
C PHE A 33 7.19 12.45 0.56
N LEU A 34 6.18 12.71 1.39
CA LEU A 34 5.49 11.69 2.18
C LEU A 34 4.42 10.91 1.37
N VAL A 35 3.78 11.53 0.38
CA VAL A 35 2.68 10.90 -0.37
C VAL A 35 3.18 9.86 -1.38
N ARG A 36 4.47 9.84 -1.71
CA ARG A 36 5.06 8.85 -2.64
C ARG A 36 5.66 7.60 -1.98
N SER A 37 5.65 7.49 -0.65
CA SER A 37 6.13 6.27 0.02
C SER A 37 5.06 5.18 0.04
N SER A 38 4.54 4.77 -1.12
CA SER A 38 4.03 3.40 -1.19
C SER A 38 5.27 2.51 -1.26
N PHE A 39 5.64 1.89 -0.15
CA PHE A 39 6.52 0.74 -0.23
C PHE A 39 5.82 -0.27 -1.13
N GLN A 40 6.34 -0.49 -2.34
CA GLN A 40 5.93 -1.65 -3.13
C GLN A 40 6.48 -2.87 -2.37
N THR A 41 5.69 -3.39 -1.46
CA THR A 41 5.92 -4.74 -0.96
C THR A 41 5.60 -5.65 -2.14
N ASN A 42 6.62 -6.34 -2.68
CA ASN A 42 6.44 -7.44 -3.64
C ASN A 42 5.78 -8.66 -2.98
N ASP A 43 4.95 -8.42 -1.97
CA ASP A 43 4.32 -9.46 -1.20
C ASP A 43 3.26 -10.09 -2.09
N GLN A 44 3.44 -11.37 -2.37
CA GLN A 44 2.46 -12.15 -3.10
C GLN A 44 1.14 -12.12 -2.33
N SER A 45 0.04 -11.82 -3.01
CA SER A 45 -1.28 -11.85 -2.40
C SER A 45 -1.64 -13.28 -2.00
N GLY A 46 -2.24 -13.47 -0.83
CA GLY A 46 -2.64 -14.78 -0.34
C GLY A 46 -2.41 -14.96 1.14
N THR A 47 -2.64 -16.17 1.62
CA THR A 47 -2.30 -16.59 2.98
C THR A 47 -0.98 -17.35 2.99
N PHE A 48 -0.16 -17.13 4.02
CA PHE A 48 1.15 -17.76 4.15
C PHE A 48 1.43 -18.14 5.61
N LYS A 49 2.22 -19.20 5.77
CA LYS A 49 2.75 -19.56 7.09
C LYS A 49 3.72 -18.49 7.58
N CYS A 50 3.56 -18.14 8.84
CA CYS A 50 4.36 -17.22 9.63
C CYS A 50 5.83 -17.62 9.90
N ALA A 51 6.27 -18.82 9.50
CA ALA A 51 7.59 -19.42 9.75
C ALA A 51 8.06 -19.52 11.23
N ARG A 52 7.24 -19.10 12.21
CA ARG A 52 7.56 -19.24 13.64
C ARG A 52 7.40 -20.70 14.07
N THR A 53 8.48 -21.29 14.60
CA THR A 53 8.54 -22.70 15.03
C THR A 53 7.50 -23.09 16.07
N ARG A 54 7.09 -22.15 16.93
CA ARG A 54 6.12 -22.39 18.02
C ARG A 54 4.70 -21.90 17.72
N CYS A 55 4.40 -21.44 16.50
CA CYS A 55 3.06 -20.96 16.20
C CYS A 55 2.08 -22.12 16.02
N LYS A 56 1.09 -22.19 16.91
CA LYS A 56 0.08 -23.26 16.94
C LYS A 56 -0.93 -23.16 15.79
N THR A 57 -1.14 -21.97 15.25
CA THR A 57 -2.08 -21.72 14.14
C THR A 57 -1.46 -22.02 12.78
N CYS A 58 -0.14 -21.85 12.65
CA CYS A 58 0.62 -22.04 11.40
C CYS A 58 0.40 -23.42 10.73
N PRO A 59 0.26 -24.55 11.46
CA PRO A 59 -0.15 -25.84 10.89
C PRO A 59 -1.48 -25.85 10.14
N PHE A 60 -2.43 -25.01 10.55
CA PHE A 60 -3.77 -24.92 9.97
C PHE A 60 -3.90 -23.86 8.86
N ILE A 61 -2.82 -23.12 8.58
CA ILE A 61 -2.80 -22.18 7.46
C ILE A 61 -2.45 -22.92 6.17
N HIS A 62 -3.35 -22.79 5.20
CA HIS A 62 -3.11 -23.19 3.82
C HIS A 62 -2.56 -22.00 3.03
N ASN A 63 -1.58 -22.24 2.17
CA ASN A 63 -1.07 -21.19 1.28
C ASN A 63 -1.97 -21.07 0.06
N VAL A 64 -2.87 -20.08 0.06
CA VAL A 64 -3.88 -19.91 -0.99
C VAL A 64 -4.08 -18.45 -1.35
N GLU A 65 -4.39 -18.20 -2.63
CA GLU A 65 -4.73 -16.86 -3.14
C GLU A 65 -6.25 -16.62 -3.20
N LYS A 66 -7.04 -17.68 -2.96
CA LYS A 66 -8.49 -17.65 -3.12
C LYS A 66 -9.15 -18.53 -2.08
N ILE A 67 -10.22 -18.03 -1.47
CA ILE A 67 -11.07 -18.77 -0.53
C ILE A 67 -12.36 -19.14 -1.26
N SER A 68 -12.74 -20.41 -1.21
CA SER A 68 -14.00 -20.90 -1.74
C SER A 68 -15.08 -20.88 -0.66
N GLY A 69 -16.11 -20.06 -0.85
CA GLY A 69 -17.33 -20.08 -0.04
C GLY A 69 -18.44 -20.89 -0.72
N PRO A 70 -19.60 -21.06 -0.05
CA PRO A 70 -20.69 -21.92 -0.55
C PRO A 70 -21.28 -21.48 -1.90
N LYS A 71 -21.30 -20.17 -2.17
CA LYS A 71 -21.90 -19.60 -3.39
C LYS A 71 -20.90 -18.86 -4.27
N ARG A 72 -19.80 -18.39 -3.69
CA ARG A 72 -18.81 -17.55 -4.36
C ARG A 72 -17.43 -17.81 -3.80
N SER A 73 -16.43 -17.54 -4.61
CA SER A 73 -15.04 -17.57 -4.19
C SER A 73 -14.49 -16.15 -4.17
N ILE A 74 -13.68 -15.85 -3.15
CA ILE A 74 -13.13 -14.52 -2.88
C ILE A 74 -11.64 -14.59 -3.14
N LYS A 75 -11.12 -13.73 -4.01
CA LYS A 75 -9.68 -13.57 -4.22
C LYS A 75 -9.10 -12.76 -3.07
N ILE A 76 -8.03 -13.25 -2.48
CA ILE A 76 -7.26 -12.53 -1.48
C ILE A 76 -6.36 -11.56 -2.23
N ILE A 77 -6.47 -10.27 -1.92
CA ILE A 77 -5.77 -9.19 -2.63
C ILE A 77 -4.47 -8.83 -1.91
N ASP A 78 -4.41 -9.08 -0.60
CA ASP A 78 -3.32 -8.70 0.28
C ASP A 78 -2.55 -9.94 0.78
N HIS A 79 -1.46 -9.73 1.49
CA HIS A 79 -0.63 -10.79 2.07
C HIS A 79 -0.95 -10.99 3.55
N PHE A 80 -1.43 -12.18 3.91
CA PHE A 80 -1.82 -12.53 5.27
C PHE A 80 -0.99 -13.66 5.85
N THR A 81 -0.62 -13.55 7.12
CA THR A 81 0.00 -14.65 7.88
C THR A 81 -0.62 -14.77 9.27
N CYS A 82 -0.17 -15.73 10.08
CA CYS A 82 -0.61 -15.84 11.47
C CYS A 82 -0.30 -14.58 12.32
N THR A 83 0.58 -13.69 11.85
CA THR A 83 0.90 -12.45 12.58
C THR A 83 0.04 -11.26 12.17
N SER A 84 -0.81 -11.40 11.15
CA SER A 84 -1.75 -10.37 10.72
C SER A 84 -2.83 -10.14 11.79
N ALA A 85 -3.14 -8.87 12.04
CA ALA A 85 -4.16 -8.42 12.98
C ALA A 85 -5.29 -7.70 12.24
N ASN A 86 -6.44 -7.48 12.90
CA ASN A 86 -7.64 -6.89 12.30
C ASN A 86 -8.11 -7.68 11.06
N VAL A 87 -8.17 -9.01 11.19
CA VAL A 87 -8.49 -9.91 10.08
C VAL A 87 -9.88 -10.52 10.24
N ILE A 88 -10.57 -10.65 9.12
CA ILE A 88 -11.69 -11.58 8.97
C ILE A 88 -11.08 -12.90 8.49
N TYR A 89 -11.36 -13.98 9.18
CA TYR A 89 -10.83 -15.30 8.87
C TYR A 89 -11.95 -16.31 8.66
N CYS A 90 -11.64 -17.37 7.94
CA CYS A 90 -12.52 -18.51 7.77
C CYS A 90 -11.84 -19.81 8.19
N ILE A 91 -12.62 -20.70 8.81
CA ILE A 91 -12.16 -22.04 9.19
C ILE A 91 -13.13 -23.04 8.58
N THR A 92 -12.60 -24.02 7.86
CA THR A 92 -13.40 -25.13 7.32
C THR A 92 -13.16 -26.36 8.18
N CYS A 93 -14.22 -26.92 8.73
CA CYS A 93 -14.13 -28.20 9.41
C CYS A 93 -13.89 -29.32 8.39
N THR A 94 -12.79 -30.06 8.53
CA THR A 94 -12.46 -31.17 7.62
C THR A 94 -13.38 -32.38 7.77
N TYR A 95 -14.06 -32.52 8.90
CA TYR A 95 -14.97 -33.64 9.15
C TYR A 95 -16.35 -33.43 8.52
N CYS A 96 -16.91 -32.21 8.61
CA CYS A 96 -18.28 -31.93 8.18
C CYS A 96 -18.41 -30.89 7.07
N ASN A 97 -17.29 -30.38 6.55
CA ASN A 97 -17.21 -29.38 5.47
C ASN A 97 -18.01 -28.08 5.73
N LYS A 98 -18.29 -27.77 7.00
CA LYS A 98 -18.91 -26.51 7.38
C LYS A 98 -17.88 -25.40 7.46
N LEU A 99 -18.22 -24.25 6.88
CA LEU A 99 -17.41 -23.03 6.89
C LEU A 99 -17.84 -22.14 8.05
N TYR A 100 -16.91 -21.82 8.93
CA TYR A 100 -17.05 -20.78 9.96
C TYR A 100 -16.37 -19.50 9.49
N ILE A 101 -17.00 -18.35 9.74
CA ILE A 101 -16.44 -17.02 9.48
C ILE A 101 -16.40 -16.28 10.82
N GLY A 102 -15.25 -15.69 11.13
CA GLY A 102 -15.07 -14.88 12.33
C GLY A 102 -14.14 -13.70 12.06
N GLU A 103 -14.06 -12.80 13.04
CA GLU A 103 -13.14 -11.66 13.01
C GLU A 103 -12.31 -11.60 14.29
N THR A 104 -11.16 -10.94 14.22
CA THR A 104 -10.36 -10.62 15.40
C THR A 104 -9.53 -9.37 15.19
N GLY A 105 -9.48 -8.52 16.22
CA GLY A 105 -8.54 -7.40 16.29
C GLY A 105 -7.12 -7.81 16.72
N ARG A 106 -6.97 -8.97 17.38
CA ARG A 106 -5.65 -9.51 17.75
C ARG A 106 -4.97 -10.14 16.54
N ARG A 107 -3.71 -10.56 16.67
CA ARG A 107 -3.08 -11.38 15.64
C ARG A 107 -3.82 -12.71 15.53
N LEU A 108 -3.98 -13.23 14.32
CA LEU A 108 -4.65 -14.51 14.10
C LEU A 108 -4.04 -15.64 14.95
N GLY A 109 -2.72 -15.64 15.10
CA GLY A 109 -1.98 -16.59 15.91
C GLY A 109 -2.13 -16.45 17.42
N ASP A 110 -2.60 -15.30 17.92
CA ASP A 110 -2.84 -15.06 19.35
C ASP A 110 -4.31 -15.36 19.73
N ARG A 111 -5.18 -15.52 18.72
CA ARG A 111 -6.60 -15.87 18.90
C ARG A 111 -6.80 -17.37 19.21
N PHE A 112 -5.85 -18.22 18.82
CA PHE A 112 -5.91 -19.69 18.90
C PHE A 112 -4.62 -20.25 19.51
#